data_AF-A0A819XVA3-F1
#
_entry.id   AF-A0A819XVA3-F1
#
_cell.length_a   1.000
_cell.length_b   1.000
_cell.length_c   1.000
_cell.angle_alpha   90.00
_cell.angle_beta   90.00
_cell.angle_gamma   90.00
#
_symmetry.space_group_name_H-M   'P 1'
#
loop_
_entity.id
_entity.type
_entity.pdbx_description
1 polymer ?
#
loop_
_entity_poly.entity_id
_entity_poly.type
_entity_poly.pdbx_seq_one_letter_code
_entity_poly.pdbx_strand_id
1 'polypeptide(L)'
;MYKRDNCENNKLSSVSLSSLELQIFQLLQSNDVEKICKYPYLLYSYTNKIYKFLKISTLEKLQSYIIPSIIRSIIGKKLTNAYGIWSTDDEPNENKELFGYSLYSSASFFNHSCNPNLINIEKGAKIIFKLLKNI
;
A
#
# COMPACT_ATOMS: atom_id res chain seq x y z
N MET A 1 28.72 15.09 -39.26
CA MET A 1 28.56 15.51 -37.86
C MET A 1 27.10 15.89 -37.70
N TYR A 2 26.22 15.12 -37.05
CA TYR A 2 26.34 14.45 -35.75
C TYR A 2 26.07 12.94 -35.81
N LYS A 3 26.63 12.23 -34.83
CA LYS A 3 26.60 10.77 -34.67
C LYS A 3 25.17 10.29 -34.41
N ARG A 4 24.81 9.14 -35.00
CA ARG A 4 23.66 8.34 -34.56
C ARG A 4 24.01 7.81 -33.18
N ASP A 5 23.34 8.29 -32.16
CA ASP A 5 23.37 7.65 -30.85
C ASP A 5 22.70 6.30 -31.00
N ASN A 6 23.51 5.25 -30.84
CA ASN A 6 23.01 3.90 -30.63
C ASN A 6 22.14 3.96 -29.37
N CYS A 7 20.82 3.94 -29.53
CA CYS A 7 19.95 3.44 -28.48
C CYS A 7 20.33 1.97 -28.28
N GLU A 8 21.29 1.74 -27.39
CA GLU A 8 21.45 0.47 -26.73
C GLU A 8 20.06 0.07 -26.25
N ASN A 9 19.57 -1.03 -26.82
CA ASN A 9 18.38 -1.71 -26.37
C ASN A 9 18.61 -2.07 -24.91
N ASN A 10 18.24 -1.15 -24.02
CA ASN A 10 18.15 -1.41 -22.60
C ASN A 10 17.12 -2.51 -22.47
N LYS A 11 17.67 -3.72 -22.34
CA LYS A 11 17.02 -4.95 -21.96
C LYS A 11 16.48 -4.70 -20.55
N LEU A 12 15.37 -3.95 -20.45
CA LEU A 12 14.62 -3.77 -19.22
C LEU A 12 13.99 -5.13 -18.95
N SER A 13 14.79 -5.98 -18.33
CA SER A 13 14.46 -7.33 -17.92
C SER A 13 13.08 -7.34 -17.29
N SER A 14 12.28 -8.33 -17.67
CA SER A 14 10.93 -8.62 -17.21
C SER A 14 10.79 -8.61 -15.68
N VAL A 15 10.66 -7.43 -15.08
CA VAL A 15 10.25 -7.25 -13.69
C VAL A 15 8.76 -7.63 -13.66
N SER A 16 8.42 -8.72 -12.96
CA SER A 16 7.02 -9.11 -12.81
C SER A 16 6.25 -7.98 -12.12
N LEU A 17 4.99 -7.75 -12.48
CA LEU A 17 4.16 -6.70 -11.87
C LEU A 17 4.14 -6.79 -10.33
N SER A 18 4.20 -8.01 -9.79
CA SER A 18 4.31 -8.25 -8.35
C SER A 18 5.63 -7.73 -7.77
N SER A 19 6.75 -7.92 -8.47
CA SER A 19 8.04 -7.39 -8.02
C SER A 19 8.11 -5.85 -8.10
N LEU A 20 7.41 -5.23 -9.07
CA LEU A 20 7.29 -3.78 -9.15
C LEU A 20 6.48 -3.20 -7.98
N GLU A 21 5.29 -3.74 -7.70
CA GLU A 21 4.46 -3.29 -6.58
C GLU A 21 5.19 -3.43 -5.23
N LEU A 22 5.99 -4.48 -5.06
CA LEU A 22 6.80 -4.64 -3.86
C LEU A 22 7.92 -3.60 -3.76
N GLN A 23 8.54 -3.23 -4.87
CA GLN A 23 9.52 -2.13 -4.91
C GLN A 23 8.85 -0.81 -4.55
N ILE A 24 7.67 -0.53 -5.13
CA ILE A 24 6.89 0.68 -4.84
C ILE A 24 6.47 0.71 -3.36
N PHE A 25 6.06 -0.43 -2.80
CA PHE A 25 5.77 -0.57 -1.38
C PHE A 25 6.95 -0.12 -0.52
N GLN A 26 8.19 -0.40 -0.93
CA GLN A 26 9.36 0.05 -0.18
C GLN A 26 9.50 1.57 -0.13
N LEU A 27 8.99 2.28 -1.14
CA LEU A 27 9.03 3.73 -1.25
C LEU A 27 7.89 4.46 -0.51
N LEU A 28 6.84 3.75 -0.08
CA LEU A 28 5.72 4.37 0.63
C LEU A 28 6.18 5.04 1.92
N GLN A 29 5.62 6.22 2.19
CA GLN A 29 5.84 6.92 3.45
C GLN A 29 5.33 6.08 4.63
N SER A 30 6.15 5.98 5.67
CA SER A 30 5.80 5.33 6.94
C SER A 30 5.57 6.36 8.02
N ASN A 31 4.42 6.29 8.69
CA ASN A 31 4.10 7.15 9.85
C ASN A 31 4.29 6.41 11.18
N ASP A 32 5.07 5.32 11.21
CA ASP A 32 5.27 4.49 12.40
C ASP A 32 5.81 5.32 13.59
N VAL A 33 6.88 6.08 13.38
CA VAL A 33 7.54 6.86 14.45
C VAL A 33 6.59 7.91 15.01
N GLU A 34 5.97 8.72 14.14
CA GLU A 34 5.01 9.75 14.53
C GLU A 34 3.87 9.18 15.36
N LYS A 35 3.30 8.04 14.93
CA LYS A 35 2.19 7.37 15.61
C LYS A 35 2.61 6.76 16.95
N ILE A 36 3.79 6.15 17.05
CA ILE A 36 4.32 5.61 18.31
C ILE A 36 4.61 6.74 19.30
N CYS A 37 5.22 7.84 18.85
CA CYS A 37 5.47 9.00 19.69
C CYS A 37 4.15 9.56 20.27
N LYS A 38 3.09 9.60 19.48
CA LYS A 38 1.77 10.04 19.93
C LYS A 38 1.06 9.00 20.81
N TYR A 39 1.26 7.72 20.52
CA TYR A 39 0.56 6.59 21.16
C TYR A 39 1.54 5.45 21.52
N PRO A 40 2.32 5.57 22.60
CA PRO A 40 3.39 4.63 22.91
C PRO A 40 2.94 3.17 23.09
N TYR A 41 1.69 2.94 23.51
CA TYR A 41 1.13 1.60 23.66
C TYR A 41 1.05 0.83 22.33
N LEU A 42 1.09 1.51 21.18
CA LEU A 42 1.12 0.87 19.86
C LEU A 42 2.39 0.04 19.68
N LEU A 43 3.55 0.53 20.18
CA LEU A 43 4.79 -0.24 20.12
C LEU A 43 4.66 -1.56 20.87
N TYR A 44 4.03 -1.55 22.05
CA TYR A 44 3.73 -2.76 22.81
C TYR A 44 2.81 -3.70 22.02
N SER A 45 1.75 -3.17 21.39
CA SER A 45 0.85 -3.96 20.54
C SER A 45 1.58 -4.64 19.38
N TYR A 46 2.40 -3.89 18.65
CA TYR A 46 3.10 -4.39 17.45
C TYR A 46 4.15 -5.46 17.81
N THR A 47 4.87 -5.28 18.92
CA THR A 47 5.96 -6.18 19.33
C THR A 47 5.49 -7.34 20.21
N ASN A 48 4.64 -7.10 21.21
CA ASN A 48 4.25 -8.14 22.17
C ASN A 48 2.98 -8.91 21.79
N LYS A 49 2.10 -8.34 20.96
CA LYS A 49 0.92 -9.06 20.49
C LYS A 49 1.15 -9.60 19.08
N ILE A 50 1.35 -8.72 18.10
CA ILE A 50 1.40 -9.10 16.68
C ILE A 50 2.65 -9.94 16.39
N TYR A 51 3.85 -9.41 16.67
CA TYR A 51 5.09 -10.13 16.39
C TYR A 51 5.17 -11.47 17.12
N LYS A 52 4.90 -11.52 18.43
CA LYS A 52 4.94 -12.79 19.18
C LYS A 52 3.93 -13.81 18.66
N PHE A 53 2.71 -13.38 18.36
CA PHE A 53 1.71 -14.27 17.78
C PHE A 53 2.21 -14.87 16.47
N LEU A 54 2.64 -14.02 15.52
CA LEU A 54 3.18 -14.49 14.24
C LEU A 54 4.40 -15.40 14.41
N LYS A 55 5.29 -15.08 15.35
CA LYS A 55 6.49 -15.87 15.62
C LYS A 55 6.16 -17.28 16.10
N ILE A 56 5.09 -17.45 16.88
CA ILE A 56 4.70 -18.75 17.43
C ILE A 56 3.80 -19.53 16.45
N SER A 57 2.90 -18.84 15.74
CA SER A 57 1.89 -19.49 14.90
C SER A 57 2.34 -19.85 13.49
N THR A 58 3.45 -19.26 13.02
CA THR A 58 3.90 -19.46 11.63
C THR A 58 4.91 -20.60 11.50
N LEU A 59 4.85 -21.31 10.38
CA LEU A 59 5.79 -22.37 9.99
C LEU A 59 7.26 -21.94 10.09
N GLU A 60 8.12 -22.87 10.51
CA GLU A 60 9.56 -22.65 10.70
C GLU A 60 10.23 -22.02 9.46
N LYS A 61 9.83 -22.46 8.27
CA LYS A 61 10.35 -21.98 6.97
C LYS A 61 10.14 -20.47 6.75
N LEU A 62 9.17 -19.86 7.42
CA LEU A 62 8.83 -18.45 7.27
C LEU A 62 9.39 -17.57 8.39
N GLN A 63 10.04 -18.18 9.40
CA GLN A 63 10.48 -17.48 10.60
C GLN A 63 11.50 -16.37 10.33
N SER A 64 12.31 -16.52 9.27
CA SER A 64 13.29 -15.51 8.84
C SER A 64 12.63 -14.21 8.36
N TYR A 65 11.38 -14.27 7.90
CA TYR A 65 10.61 -13.10 7.45
C TYR A 65 9.82 -12.43 8.59
N ILE A 66 9.71 -13.10 9.74
CA ILE A 66 8.98 -12.58 10.91
C ILE A 66 10.00 -11.96 11.86
N ILE A 67 10.29 -10.68 11.61
CA ILE A 67 11.13 -9.83 12.47
C ILE A 67 10.40 -8.53 12.81
N PRO A 68 10.67 -7.93 13.99
CA PRO A 68 9.93 -6.74 14.45
C PRO A 68 10.01 -5.54 13.49
N SER A 69 11.14 -5.34 12.82
CA SER A 69 11.33 -4.25 11.86
C SER A 69 10.43 -4.36 10.63
N ILE A 70 10.24 -5.58 10.10
CA ILE A 70 9.34 -5.83 8.97
C ILE A 70 7.89 -5.54 9.38
N ILE A 71 7.46 -6.04 10.54
CA ILE A 71 6.09 -5.82 11.03
C ILE A 71 5.81 -4.33 11.24
N ARG A 72 6.74 -3.60 11.87
CA ARG A 72 6.60 -2.15 12.06
C ARG A 72 6.59 -1.40 10.73
N SER A 73 7.44 -1.79 9.77
CA SER A 73 7.45 -1.20 8.42
C SER A 73 6.10 -1.40 7.72
N ILE A 74 5.53 -2.62 7.77
CA ILE A 74 4.22 -2.93 7.18
C ILE A 74 3.12 -2.09 7.81
N ILE A 75 3.05 -2.06 9.13
CA ILE A 75 2.00 -1.31 9.84
C ILE A 75 2.15 0.19 9.59
N GLY A 76 3.36 0.73 9.73
CA GLY A 76 3.64 2.14 9.54
C GLY A 76 3.26 2.66 8.16
N LYS A 77 3.51 1.88 7.11
CA LYS A 77 3.11 2.21 5.74
C LYS A 77 1.62 2.01 5.52
N LYS A 78 1.01 0.96 6.08
CA LYS A 78 -0.44 0.73 5.96
C LYS A 78 -1.26 1.91 6.48
N LEU A 79 -0.85 2.55 7.58
CA LEU A 79 -1.67 3.55 8.30
C LEU A 79 -2.09 4.76 7.46
N THR A 80 -1.34 5.12 6.43
CA THR A 80 -1.62 6.30 5.58
C THR A 80 -1.83 5.98 4.12
N ASN A 81 -1.61 4.72 3.71
CA ASN A 81 -1.62 4.32 2.31
C ASN A 81 -2.74 3.30 1.99
N ALA A 82 -3.45 2.79 3.01
CA ALA A 82 -4.50 1.80 2.83
C ALA A 82 -5.80 2.42 2.29
N TYR A 83 -6.47 1.66 1.43
CA TYR A 83 -7.79 1.96 0.87
C TYR A 83 -8.84 1.12 1.59
N GLY A 84 -9.95 1.74 2.00
CA GLY A 84 -11.11 0.99 2.47
C GLY A 84 -11.75 0.22 1.32
N ILE A 85 -12.31 -0.95 1.61
CA ILE A 85 -13.14 -1.73 0.70
C ILE A 85 -14.57 -1.59 1.19
N TRP A 86 -15.45 -1.07 0.36
CA TRP A 86 -16.80 -0.67 0.76
C TRP A 86 -17.89 -1.48 0.03
N SER A 87 -19.07 -1.58 0.64
CA SER A 87 -20.25 -2.12 -0.03
C SER A 87 -20.58 -1.32 -1.28
N THR A 88 -21.02 -2.04 -2.31
CA THR A 88 -21.55 -1.48 -3.55
C THR A 88 -23.06 -1.36 -3.42
N ASP A 89 -23.52 -0.47 -2.54
CA ASP A 89 -24.94 -0.16 -2.46
C ASP A 89 -25.28 0.82 -3.60
N ASP A 90 -26.28 0.45 -4.40
CA ASP A 90 -26.71 1.20 -5.59
C ASP A 90 -27.51 2.47 -5.22
N GLU A 91 -27.92 2.60 -3.94
CA GLU A 91 -28.67 3.74 -3.45
C GLU A 91 -27.75 4.86 -2.95
N PRO A 92 -27.83 6.08 -3.51
CA PRO A 92 -26.90 7.18 -3.23
C PRO A 92 -26.97 7.73 -1.79
N ASN A 93 -27.94 7.30 -0.97
CA ASN A 93 -28.17 7.77 0.39
C ASN A 93 -27.98 6.69 1.47
N GLU A 94 -27.58 5.47 1.10
CA GLU A 94 -27.27 4.45 2.10
C GLU A 94 -25.82 4.55 2.59
N ASN A 95 -25.65 4.28 3.88
CA ASN A 95 -24.32 4.24 4.48
C ASN A 95 -23.58 3.02 3.96
N LYS A 96 -22.55 3.25 3.14
CA LYS A 96 -21.68 2.17 2.69
C LYS A 96 -21.03 1.46 3.87
N GLU A 97 -21.19 0.14 3.93
CA GLU A 97 -20.55 -0.71 4.91
C GLU A 97 -19.07 -0.92 4.56
N LEU A 98 -18.20 -0.87 5.57
CA LEU A 98 -16.78 -1.15 5.39
C LEU A 98 -16.50 -2.65 5.56
N PHE A 99 -16.13 -3.33 4.49
CA PHE A 99 -15.75 -4.75 4.53
C PHE A 99 -14.30 -4.97 4.93
N GLY A 100 -13.43 -4.00 4.70
CA GLY A 100 -12.02 -4.15 5.06
C GLY A 100 -11.13 -3.12 4.41
N TYR A 101 -9.86 -3.48 4.24
CA TYR A 101 -8.85 -2.60 3.67
C TYR A 101 -7.92 -3.36 2.73
N SER A 102 -7.46 -2.67 1.69
CA SER A 102 -6.43 -3.16 0.78
C SER A 102 -5.29 -2.14 0.67
N LEU A 103 -4.12 -2.61 0.24
CA LEU A 103 -2.97 -1.76 -0.05
C LEU A 103 -2.64 -1.87 -1.54
N TYR A 104 -2.73 -0.74 -2.24
CA TYR A 104 -2.39 -0.62 -3.64
C TYR A 104 -1.20 0.34 -3.76
N SER A 105 0.03 -0.17 -3.71
CA SER A 105 1.22 0.67 -3.46
C SER A 105 1.41 1.74 -4.54
N SER A 106 1.21 1.40 -5.81
CA SER A 106 1.27 2.39 -6.90
C SER A 106 0.17 3.45 -6.80
N ALA A 107 -1.04 3.07 -6.39
CA ALA A 107 -2.15 4.00 -6.24
C ALA A 107 -1.92 5.00 -5.11
N SER A 108 -1.23 4.60 -4.04
CA SER A 108 -1.00 5.44 -2.85
C SER A 108 -0.16 6.70 -3.12
N PHE A 109 0.40 6.86 -4.31
CA PHE A 109 1.07 8.08 -4.74
C PHE A 109 0.11 9.19 -5.19
N PHE A 110 -1.17 8.89 -5.39
CA PHE A 110 -2.18 9.93 -5.59
C PHE A 110 -2.45 10.66 -4.28
N ASN A 111 -2.12 11.94 -4.24
CA ASN A 111 -2.38 12.80 -3.10
C ASN A 111 -3.85 13.22 -3.00
N HIS A 112 -4.27 13.57 -1.78
CA HIS A 112 -5.58 14.17 -1.54
C HIS A 112 -5.67 15.57 -2.14
N SER A 113 -6.83 15.89 -2.71
CA SER A 113 -7.24 17.24 -3.10
C SER A 113 -8.73 17.39 -2.82
N CYS A 114 -9.15 18.53 -2.29
CA CYS A 114 -10.58 18.85 -2.11
C CYS A 114 -11.30 19.07 -3.46
N ASN A 115 -10.56 19.23 -4.55
CA ASN A 115 -11.09 19.35 -5.92
C ASN A 115 -10.34 18.38 -6.86
N PRO A 116 -10.54 17.06 -6.71
CA PRO A 116 -9.76 16.06 -7.41
C PRO A 116 -10.03 16.09 -8.93
N ASN A 117 -9.05 15.63 -9.72
CA ASN A 117 -9.18 15.41 -11.16
C ASN A 117 -9.45 13.94 -11.51
N LEU A 118 -9.38 13.05 -10.52
CA LEU A 118 -9.60 11.62 -10.63
C LEU A 118 -10.67 11.18 -9.62
N ILE A 119 -11.41 10.14 -9.98
CA ILE A 119 -12.24 9.36 -9.06
C ILE A 119 -11.74 7.92 -9.03
N ASN A 120 -11.70 7.31 -7.85
CA ASN A 120 -11.43 5.90 -7.68
C ASN A 120 -12.73 5.08 -7.75
N ILE A 121 -12.68 3.99 -8.50
CA ILE A 121 -13.78 3.04 -8.65
C ILE A 121 -13.24 1.67 -8.29
N GLU A 122 -13.88 1.01 -7.33
CA GLU A 122 -13.55 -0.35 -6.93
C GLU A 122 -14.29 -1.35 -7.83
N LYS A 123 -13.56 -2.34 -8.37
CA LYS A 123 -14.14 -3.43 -9.16
C LYS A 123 -13.50 -4.76 -8.76
N GLY A 124 -14.12 -5.44 -7.79
CA GLY A 124 -13.53 -6.61 -7.15
C GLY A 124 -12.23 -6.24 -6.43
N ALA A 125 -11.15 -6.99 -6.68
CA ALA A 125 -9.84 -6.74 -6.09
C ALA A 125 -9.00 -5.66 -6.84
N LYS A 126 -9.63 -4.83 -7.68
CA LYS A 126 -8.96 -3.80 -8.47
C LYS A 126 -9.50 -2.42 -8.12
N ILE A 127 -8.60 -1.44 -8.08
CA ILE A 127 -8.92 -0.02 -8.05
C ILE A 127 -8.67 0.57 -9.44
N ILE A 128 -9.65 1.32 -9.96
CA ILE A 128 -9.59 1.96 -11.26
C ILE A 128 -9.70 3.47 -11.05
N PHE A 129 -8.76 4.24 -11.60
CA PHE A 129 -8.82 5.70 -11.56
C PHE A 129 -9.38 6.24 -12.88
N LYS A 130 -10.44 7.04 -12.80
CA LYS A 130 -11.09 7.66 -13.96
C LYS A 130 -10.96 9.18 -13.89
N LEU A 131 -10.61 9.80 -15.00
CA LEU A 131 -10.57 11.25 -15.14
C LEU A 131 -11.97 11.86 -15.00
N LEU A 132 -12.08 12.91 -14.19
CA LEU A 132 -13.28 13.74 -14.06
C LEU A 132 -13.24 14.95 -14.99
N LYS A 133 -12.03 15.40 -15.36
CA LYS A 133 -11.78 16.58 -16.19
C LYS A 133 -10.49 16.36 -17.00
N ASN A 134 -10.35 17.10 -18.10
CA ASN A 134 -9.11 17.12 -18.87
C ASN A 134 -7.98 17.70 -18.00
N ILE A 135 -6.78 17.14 -18.15
CA ILE A 135 -5.55 17.54 -17.46
C ILE A 135 -4.64 18.25 -18.45
#